data_AF-A0A972S848-F1
#
_entry.id   AF-A0A972S848-F1
#
_cell.length_a   1.000
_cell.length_b   1.000
_cell.length_c   1.000
_cell.angle_alpha   90.00
_cell.angle_beta   90.00
_cell.angle_gamma   90.00
#
_symmetry.space_group_name_H-M   'P 1'
#
loop_
_entity.id
_entity.type
_entity.pdbx_description
1 polymer ?
#
loop_
_entity_poly.entity_id
_entity_poly.type
_entity_poly.pdbx_seq_one_letter_code
_entity_poly.pdbx_strand_id
1 'polypeptide(L)'
;MQFEIAGVQFNLSENEPFVSEEFDRLSLEFFDRSNGDPALHDRYYNNLAWLINRFFQRELWHKAEMYWSRILRPALEWEAKNPGRFIHKGTPYYFWGMASISRGELDMGYLLMHQALQEDIRTHNNERPNTPAFAFATFDFTKIDQAFRIWPEYQARFLEQFLQVYRQSYAKTLSIEDFRNRFLVSSSNLDTIFLFAYSLGRLFLFGRVPGYAKQSIFTSQIESNMLFDVLLVVDAAIKVHNPNQRYFREHALFLSGQANLGLNPQKLQEINQSFNTDPNLSIVGDILDGVFRFSDGAPLTGLASDVALSYGLRNYGAHNIASVLVVRQRFDQIQQSLFNVLFLAVDELY
;
A
#
# COMPACT_ATOMS: atom_id res chain seq x y z
N MET A 1 20.09 30.45 14.25
CA MET A 1 19.29 29.70 15.24
C MET A 1 20.20 28.67 15.89
N GLN A 2 20.28 28.66 17.23
CA GLN A 2 21.06 27.69 17.97
C GLN A 2 20.12 26.63 18.53
N PHE A 3 20.50 25.35 18.43
CA PHE A 3 19.77 24.27 19.07
C PHE A 3 20.74 23.14 19.45
N GLU A 4 20.38 22.38 20.47
CA GLU A 4 21.15 21.25 20.95
C GLU A 4 20.46 19.94 20.55
N ILE A 5 21.22 18.98 20.03
CA ILE A 5 20.74 17.62 19.81
C ILE A 5 21.66 16.67 20.55
N ALA A 6 21.11 16.00 21.56
CA ALA A 6 21.79 14.95 22.31
C ALA A 6 23.19 15.36 22.80
N GLY A 7 23.33 16.57 23.39
CA GLY A 7 24.60 17.08 23.90
C GLY A 7 25.48 17.78 22.86
N VAL A 8 25.01 17.93 21.62
CA VAL A 8 25.75 18.56 20.53
C VAL A 8 25.07 19.86 20.10
N GLN A 9 25.79 20.97 20.14
CA GLN A 9 25.28 22.29 19.77
C GLN A 9 25.40 22.52 18.25
N PHE A 10 24.32 22.95 17.61
CA PHE A 10 24.24 23.27 16.20
C PHE A 10 23.83 24.73 16.00
N ASN A 11 24.47 25.40 15.04
CA ASN A 11 24.11 26.73 14.58
C ASN A 11 23.60 26.66 13.15
N LEU A 12 22.31 26.92 12.93
CA LEU A 12 21.74 27.01 11.58
C LEU A 12 21.30 28.44 11.26
N SER A 13 21.79 28.98 10.15
CA SER A 13 21.30 30.23 9.55
C SER A 13 20.07 29.90 8.69
N GLU A 14 19.02 30.75 8.71
CA GLU A 14 17.82 30.55 7.88
C GLU A 14 18.11 30.61 6.36
N ASN A 15 19.28 31.13 5.98
CA ASN A 15 19.69 31.37 4.59
C ASN A 15 20.83 30.46 4.10
N GLU A 16 21.39 29.60 4.96
CA GLU A 16 22.46 28.68 4.57
C GLU A 16 21.94 27.28 4.22
N PRO A 17 22.66 26.53 3.36
CA PRO A 17 22.34 25.12 3.13
C PRO A 17 22.27 24.38 4.46
N PHE A 18 21.11 23.77 4.73
CA PHE A 18 20.67 23.22 6.03
C PHE A 18 21.61 22.23 6.74
N VAL A 19 22.64 21.75 6.04
CA VAL A 19 23.60 20.76 6.49
C VAL A 19 24.98 21.25 6.03
N SER A 20 25.83 21.61 6.99
CA SER A 20 27.21 22.06 6.80
C SER A 20 28.20 20.90 7.04
N GLU A 21 29.46 21.08 6.66
CA GLU A 21 30.52 20.14 7.02
C GLU A 21 30.63 19.92 8.55
N GLU A 22 30.32 20.96 9.33
CA GLU A 22 30.26 20.88 10.79
C GLU A 22 29.13 19.94 11.24
N PHE A 23 27.95 20.01 10.63
CA PHE A 23 26.85 19.08 10.94
C PHE A 23 27.26 17.62 10.67
N ASP A 24 27.88 17.36 9.51
CA ASP A 24 28.31 16.00 9.16
C ASP A 24 29.33 15.47 10.17
N ARG A 25 30.37 16.27 10.49
CA ARG A 25 31.37 15.91 11.50
C ARG A 25 30.73 15.59 12.85
N LEU A 26 29.86 16.47 13.33
CA LEU A 26 29.18 16.32 14.61
C LEU A 26 28.23 15.12 14.65
N SER A 27 27.55 14.83 13.53
CA SER A 27 26.71 13.64 13.38
C SER A 27 27.55 12.36 13.49
N LEU A 28 28.69 12.30 12.79
CA LEU A 28 29.60 11.15 12.84
C LEU A 28 30.15 10.94 14.25
N GLU A 29 30.58 12.01 14.94
CA GLU A 29 31.03 11.95 16.34
C GLU A 29 29.93 11.49 17.30
N PHE A 30 28.67 11.86 17.03
CA PHE A 30 27.54 11.35 17.78
C PHE A 30 27.36 9.84 17.56
N PHE A 31 27.34 9.37 16.31
CA PHE A 31 27.16 7.95 15.97
C PHE A 31 28.30 7.06 16.46
N ASP A 32 29.53 7.56 16.50
CA ASP A 32 30.66 6.85 17.14
C ASP A 32 30.40 6.59 18.63
N ARG A 33 29.77 7.54 19.33
CA ARG A 33 29.48 7.47 20.77
C ARG A 33 28.18 6.72 21.09
N SER A 34 27.21 6.72 20.19
CA SER A 34 25.88 6.11 20.38
C SER A 34 25.71 4.75 19.71
N ASN A 35 26.78 4.18 19.12
CA ASN A 35 26.70 2.91 18.41
C ASN A 35 26.01 1.82 19.24
N GLY A 36 25.01 1.18 18.65
CA GLY A 36 24.22 0.14 19.30
C GLY A 36 23.11 0.65 20.24
N ASP A 37 22.83 1.96 20.28
CA ASP A 37 21.72 2.55 21.04
C ASP A 37 20.68 3.20 20.09
N PRO A 38 19.70 2.42 19.59
CA PRO A 38 18.62 2.94 18.75
C PRO A 38 17.80 4.05 19.40
N ALA A 39 17.62 4.02 20.73
CA ALA A 39 16.84 5.05 21.41
C ALA A 39 17.55 6.41 21.40
N LEU A 40 18.89 6.43 21.46
CA LEU A 40 19.66 7.65 21.23
C LEU A 40 19.54 8.14 19.79
N HIS A 41 19.59 7.25 18.80
CA HIS A 41 19.41 7.61 17.38
C HIS A 41 18.01 8.20 17.12
N ASP A 42 16.96 7.62 17.71
CA ASP A 42 15.61 8.16 17.61
C ASP A 42 15.50 9.53 18.24
N ARG A 43 16.07 9.74 19.43
CA ARG A 43 16.09 11.08 20.05
C ARG A 43 16.85 12.08 19.17
N TYR A 44 17.96 11.67 18.57
CA TYR A 44 18.74 12.51 17.66
C TYR A 44 17.89 13.01 16.48
N TYR A 45 17.20 12.11 15.79
CA TYR A 45 16.36 12.49 14.65
C TYR A 45 15.05 13.17 15.03
N ASN A 46 14.41 12.78 16.14
CA ASN A 46 13.19 13.45 16.60
C ASN A 46 13.45 14.90 17.01
N ASN A 47 14.64 15.22 17.52
CA ASN A 47 15.04 16.60 17.79
C ASN A 47 15.24 17.45 16.51
N LEU A 48 15.34 16.82 15.34
CA LEU A 48 15.35 17.50 14.04
C LEU A 48 13.92 17.72 13.50
N ALA A 49 12.91 17.09 14.11
CA ALA A 49 11.56 17.07 13.57
C ALA A 49 10.81 18.42 13.66
N TRP A 50 11.18 19.30 14.60
CA TRP A 50 10.52 20.61 14.76
C TRP A 50 10.63 21.48 13.49
N LEU A 51 11.73 21.36 12.75
CA LEU A 51 11.95 22.15 11.55
C LEU A 51 11.00 21.72 10.43
N ILE A 52 10.72 20.42 10.35
CA ILE A 52 9.81 19.86 9.35
C ILE A 52 8.43 20.43 9.56
N ASN A 53 7.96 20.56 10.80
CA ASN A 53 6.66 21.16 11.08
C ASN A 53 6.57 22.57 10.46
N ARG A 54 7.68 23.33 10.41
CA ARG A 54 7.72 24.62 9.72
C ARG A 54 7.64 24.50 8.19
N PHE A 55 8.34 23.53 7.59
CA PHE A 55 8.19 23.28 6.15
C PHE A 55 6.78 22.80 5.82
N PHE A 56 6.20 21.98 6.69
CA PHE A 56 4.88 21.40 6.52
C PHE A 56 3.78 22.45 6.60
N GLN A 57 3.84 23.34 7.60
CA GLN A 57 2.91 24.46 7.74
C GLN A 57 2.94 25.44 6.56
N ARG A 58 4.03 25.46 5.79
CA ARG A 58 4.21 26.35 4.63
C ARG A 58 4.13 25.61 3.29
N GLU A 59 3.77 24.33 3.30
CA GLU A 59 3.72 23.47 2.12
C GLU A 59 5.03 23.41 1.32
N LEU A 60 6.17 23.58 2.01
CA LEU A 60 7.51 23.55 1.43
C LEU A 60 8.05 22.11 1.35
N TRP A 61 7.27 21.19 0.76
CA TRP A 61 7.53 19.75 0.72
C TRP A 61 8.90 19.40 0.16
N HIS A 62 9.26 20.03 -0.97
CA HIS A 62 10.58 19.84 -1.60
C HIS A 62 11.73 20.20 -0.65
N LYS A 63 11.58 21.25 0.17
CA LYS A 63 12.62 21.62 1.14
C LYS A 63 12.73 20.59 2.26
N ALA A 64 11.61 20.00 2.68
CA ALA A 64 11.61 18.91 3.66
C ALA A 64 12.31 17.64 3.11
N GLU A 65 12.10 17.29 1.84
CA GLU A 65 12.80 16.15 1.21
C GLU A 65 14.32 16.40 1.09
N MET A 66 14.71 17.59 0.63
CA MET A 66 16.13 17.98 0.60
C MET A 66 16.78 17.98 1.99
N TYR A 67 16.02 18.35 3.01
CA TYR A 67 16.49 18.36 4.39
C TYR A 67 16.79 16.93 4.88
N TRP A 68 15.83 16.02 4.70
CA TRP A 68 15.97 14.65 5.19
C TRP A 68 17.00 13.83 4.44
N SER A 69 17.04 13.95 3.11
CA SER A 69 18.09 13.31 2.31
C SER A 69 19.50 13.70 2.79
N ARG A 70 19.71 14.95 3.18
CA ARG A 70 21.01 15.42 3.71
C ARG A 70 21.30 14.93 5.13
N ILE A 71 20.30 14.96 6.02
CA ILE A 71 20.45 14.51 7.41
C ILE A 71 20.73 13.01 7.53
N LEU A 72 20.22 12.23 6.58
CA LEU A 72 20.43 10.80 6.56
C LEU A 72 21.86 10.43 6.14
N ARG A 73 22.52 11.27 5.33
CA ARG A 73 23.83 10.98 4.73
C ARG A 73 24.90 10.58 5.76
N PRO A 74 25.11 11.30 6.88
CA PRO A 74 26.12 10.90 7.86
C PRO A 74 25.92 9.50 8.42
N ALA A 75 24.68 9.05 8.67
CA ALA A 75 24.43 7.70 9.16
C ALA A 75 24.75 6.63 8.10
N LEU A 76 24.39 6.88 6.83
CA LEU A 76 24.72 5.98 5.72
C LEU A 76 26.23 5.88 5.50
N GLU A 77 26.94 7.01 5.53
CA GLU A 77 28.40 7.02 5.43
C GLU A 77 29.08 6.33 6.62
N TRP A 78 28.52 6.50 7.82
CA TRP A 78 29.01 5.85 9.02
C TRP A 78 28.85 4.33 8.94
N GLU A 79 27.68 3.83 8.54
CA GLU A 79 27.43 2.39 8.38
C GLU A 79 28.31 1.78 7.28
N ALA A 80 28.53 2.49 6.17
CA ALA A 80 29.42 2.04 5.10
C ALA A 80 30.88 1.87 5.58
N LYS A 81 31.33 2.69 6.53
CA LYS A 81 32.67 2.61 7.15
C LYS A 81 32.73 1.63 8.32
N ASN A 82 31.57 1.18 8.84
CA ASN A 82 31.47 0.31 10.00
C ASN A 82 30.62 -0.94 9.70
N PRO A 83 31.10 -1.88 8.85
CA PRO A 83 30.33 -3.06 8.47
C PRO A 83 29.85 -3.87 9.68
N GLY A 84 28.58 -4.25 9.67
CA GLY A 84 27.94 -5.02 10.75
C GLY A 84 27.44 -4.17 11.92
N ARG A 85 27.75 -2.86 11.96
CA ARG A 85 27.15 -1.92 12.91
C ARG A 85 25.89 -1.28 12.31
N PHE A 86 25.10 -0.64 13.19
CA PHE A 86 23.77 -0.18 12.85
C PHE A 86 23.44 1.16 13.53
N ILE A 87 22.95 2.10 12.73
CA ILE A 87 22.31 3.33 13.17
C ILE A 87 20.84 3.23 12.80
N HIS A 88 19.96 3.42 13.78
CA HIS A 88 18.51 3.39 13.52
C HIS A 88 18.11 4.62 12.72
N LYS A 89 17.51 4.39 11.55
CA LYS A 89 17.13 5.43 10.57
C LYS A 89 15.61 5.46 10.31
N GLY A 90 14.79 4.80 11.13
CA GLY A 90 13.34 4.75 10.94
C GLY A 90 12.70 6.12 10.92
N THR A 91 13.02 6.95 11.92
CA THR A 91 12.55 8.34 12.02
C THR A 91 12.80 9.18 10.74
N PRO A 92 14.05 9.34 10.24
CA PRO A 92 14.29 10.16 9.04
C PRO A 92 13.65 9.59 7.78
N TYR A 93 13.58 8.26 7.61
CA TYR A 93 12.86 7.67 6.48
C TYR A 93 11.35 7.96 6.54
N TYR A 94 10.74 7.85 7.72
CA TYR A 94 9.30 8.10 7.90
C TYR A 94 8.93 9.54 7.53
N PHE A 95 9.66 10.53 8.06
CA PHE A 95 9.37 11.92 7.78
C PHE A 95 9.72 12.33 6.34
N TRP A 96 10.75 11.73 5.73
CA TRP A 96 11.02 11.93 4.30
C TRP A 96 9.86 11.35 3.46
N GLY A 97 9.43 10.12 3.75
CA GLY A 97 8.30 9.51 3.07
C GLY A 97 7.03 10.37 3.16
N MET A 98 6.78 10.97 4.32
CA MET A 98 5.66 11.89 4.52
C MET A 98 5.75 13.11 3.60
N ALA A 99 6.94 13.70 3.44
CA ALA A 99 7.16 14.84 2.56
C ALA A 99 6.95 14.46 1.08
N SER A 100 7.47 13.31 0.66
CA SER A 100 7.30 12.81 -0.72
C SER A 100 5.83 12.54 -1.05
N ILE A 101 5.08 11.87 -0.16
CA ILE A 101 3.62 11.65 -0.35
C ILE A 101 2.88 12.98 -0.41
N SER A 102 3.22 13.93 0.48
CA SER A 102 2.59 15.26 0.50
C SER A 102 2.86 16.07 -0.78
N ARG A 103 3.99 15.81 -1.47
CA ARG A 103 4.31 16.39 -2.78
C ARG A 103 3.64 15.67 -3.95
N GLY A 104 3.03 14.50 -3.72
CA GLY A 104 2.44 13.65 -4.75
C GLY A 104 3.37 12.58 -5.32
N GLU A 105 4.57 12.41 -4.77
CA GLU A 105 5.54 11.37 -5.16
C GLU A 105 5.29 10.09 -4.36
N LEU A 106 4.23 9.38 -4.74
CA LEU A 106 3.74 8.24 -3.98
C LEU A 106 4.77 7.10 -3.90
N ASP A 107 5.41 6.77 -5.01
CA ASP A 107 6.35 5.64 -5.11
C ASP A 107 7.54 5.85 -4.16
N MET A 108 8.17 7.02 -4.21
CA MET A 108 9.24 7.41 -3.28
C MET A 108 8.73 7.40 -1.83
N GLY A 109 7.55 7.97 -1.62
CA GLY A 109 6.89 7.99 -0.32
C GLY A 109 6.74 6.62 0.33
N TYR A 110 6.21 5.65 -0.40
CA TYR A 110 6.00 4.29 0.09
C TYR A 110 7.29 3.50 0.24
N LEU A 111 8.28 3.70 -0.64
CA LEU A 111 9.62 3.11 -0.49
C LEU A 111 10.26 3.56 0.83
N LEU A 112 10.18 4.85 1.15
CA LEU A 112 10.70 5.42 2.39
C LEU A 112 9.91 4.96 3.61
N MET A 113 8.57 4.91 3.54
CA MET A 113 7.73 4.39 4.64
C MET A 113 8.01 2.91 4.91
N HIS A 114 8.22 2.11 3.87
CA HIS A 114 8.60 0.71 4.01
C HIS A 114 9.99 0.58 4.62
N GLN A 115 10.96 1.38 4.16
CA GLN A 115 12.30 1.40 4.75
C GLN A 115 12.27 1.81 6.23
N ALA A 116 11.40 2.75 6.61
CA ALA A 116 11.19 3.12 8.00
C ALA A 116 10.69 1.94 8.84
N LEU A 117 9.72 1.17 8.33
CA LEU A 117 9.25 -0.03 9.03
C LEU A 117 10.35 -1.09 9.15
N GLN A 118 11.15 -1.31 8.10
CA GLN A 118 12.24 -2.28 8.14
C GLN A 118 13.28 -1.92 9.21
N GLU A 119 13.59 -0.63 9.37
CA GLU A 119 14.43 -0.12 10.46
C GLU A 119 13.80 -0.39 11.84
N ASP A 120 12.50 -0.17 11.99
CA ASP A 120 11.76 -0.44 13.22
C ASP A 120 11.75 -1.93 13.56
N ILE A 121 11.46 -2.81 12.60
CA ILE A 121 11.45 -4.27 12.78
C ILE A 121 12.81 -4.76 13.26
N ARG A 122 13.89 -4.32 12.59
CA ARG A 122 15.26 -4.66 12.97
C ARG A 122 15.61 -4.19 14.38
N THR A 123 15.13 -3.00 14.75
CA THR A 123 15.42 -2.37 16.04
C THR A 123 14.70 -3.05 17.19
N HIS A 124 13.42 -3.36 17.00
CA HIS A 124 12.56 -3.94 18.04
C HIS A 124 12.60 -5.48 18.06
N ASN A 125 13.23 -6.10 17.05
CA ASN A 125 13.20 -7.54 16.80
C ASN A 125 11.76 -8.09 16.84
N ASN A 126 10.86 -7.35 16.19
CA ASN A 126 9.43 -7.63 16.15
C ASN A 126 8.90 -7.24 14.77
N GLU A 127 8.28 -8.17 14.05
CA GLU A 127 7.69 -7.94 12.73
C GLU A 127 6.53 -6.93 12.76
N ARG A 128 5.90 -6.74 13.92
CA ARG A 128 4.75 -5.83 14.11
C ARG A 128 5.04 -4.83 15.23
N PRO A 129 6.02 -3.94 15.04
CA PRO A 129 6.39 -2.97 16.06
C PRO A 129 5.26 -1.93 16.21
N ASN A 130 5.01 -1.46 17.44
CA ASN A 130 4.02 -0.39 17.69
C ASN A 130 4.62 0.98 17.31
N THR A 131 4.87 1.19 16.02
CA THR A 131 5.54 2.38 15.50
C THR A 131 4.68 3.11 14.47
N PRO A 132 4.96 4.40 14.19
CA PRO A 132 4.24 5.15 13.16
C PRO A 132 4.30 4.51 11.77
N ALA A 133 5.39 3.84 11.40
CA ALA A 133 5.52 3.20 10.10
C ALA A 133 4.62 1.96 9.95
N PHE A 134 4.46 1.18 11.03
CA PHE A 134 3.51 0.07 11.04
C PHE A 134 2.07 0.59 11.01
N ALA A 135 1.74 1.57 11.85
CA ALA A 135 0.43 2.21 11.86
C ALA A 135 0.05 2.83 10.50
N PHE A 136 1.04 3.36 9.76
CA PHE A 136 0.86 3.86 8.41
C PHE A 136 0.36 2.76 7.45
N ALA A 137 1.01 1.59 7.47
CA ALA A 137 0.70 0.48 6.58
C ALA A 137 -0.62 -0.23 6.94
N THR A 138 -0.98 -0.23 8.22
CA THR A 138 -2.22 -0.88 8.72
C THR A 138 -3.40 0.07 8.86
N PHE A 139 -3.29 1.30 8.35
CA PHE A 139 -4.32 2.33 8.47
C PHE A 139 -4.77 2.62 9.90
N ASP A 140 -3.86 2.51 10.88
CA ASP A 140 -4.19 2.83 12.25
C ASP A 140 -4.13 4.35 12.47
N PHE A 141 -5.22 5.03 12.15
CA PHE A 141 -5.42 6.45 12.45
C PHE A 141 -5.87 6.71 13.90
N THR A 142 -5.94 5.68 14.76
CA THR A 142 -6.23 5.84 16.21
C THR A 142 -4.98 6.17 17.01
N LYS A 143 -3.79 5.85 16.48
CA LYS A 143 -2.50 6.32 16.98
C LYS A 143 -2.38 7.84 16.83
N ILE A 144 -2.80 8.59 17.85
CA ILE A 144 -2.90 10.06 17.83
C ILE A 144 -1.55 10.78 17.78
N ASP A 145 -0.49 10.12 18.22
CA ASP A 145 0.88 10.62 18.30
C ASP A 145 1.67 10.46 16.99
N GLN A 146 1.14 9.75 15.99
CA GLN A 146 1.81 9.62 14.70
C GLN A 146 1.77 10.94 13.91
N ALA A 147 2.91 11.37 13.38
CA ALA A 147 2.99 12.66 12.68
C ALA A 147 2.15 12.67 11.38
N PHE A 148 2.12 11.56 10.63
CA PHE A 148 1.42 11.49 9.34
C PHE A 148 0.02 10.88 9.40
N ARG A 149 -0.68 11.06 10.53
CA ARG A 149 -1.99 10.45 10.84
C ARG A 149 -3.05 10.63 9.75
N ILE A 150 -3.03 11.78 9.09
CA ILE A 150 -4.05 12.16 8.11
C ILE A 150 -4.05 11.24 6.88
N TRP A 151 -2.90 10.69 6.50
CA TRP A 151 -2.79 9.84 5.32
C TRP A 151 -3.43 8.45 5.52
N PRO A 152 -3.11 7.70 6.60
CA PRO A 152 -3.88 6.53 7.02
C PRO A 152 -5.39 6.78 7.12
N GLU A 153 -5.80 7.95 7.63
CA GLU A 153 -7.22 8.32 7.72
C GLU A 153 -7.87 8.49 6.33
N TYR A 154 -7.19 9.15 5.39
CA TYR A 154 -7.68 9.26 4.00
C TYR A 154 -7.82 7.91 3.33
N GLN A 155 -6.83 7.02 3.51
CA GLN A 155 -6.89 5.67 2.97
C GLN A 155 -8.03 4.85 3.58
N ALA A 156 -8.19 4.89 4.91
CA ALA A 156 -9.28 4.19 5.58
C ALA A 156 -10.66 4.67 5.10
N ARG A 157 -10.85 5.99 4.96
CA ARG A 157 -12.10 6.56 4.42
C ARG A 157 -12.35 6.18 2.97
N PHE A 158 -11.29 6.10 2.16
CA PHE A 158 -11.43 5.65 0.77
C PHE A 158 -11.80 4.17 0.69
N LEU A 159 -11.18 3.31 1.51
CA LEU A 159 -11.54 1.90 1.60
C LEU A 159 -12.98 1.68 2.09
N GLU A 160 -13.43 2.49 3.06
CA GLU A 160 -14.78 2.42 3.62
C GLU A 160 -15.87 2.62 2.55
N GLN A 161 -15.59 3.37 1.47
CA GLN A 161 -16.53 3.52 0.35
C GLN A 161 -16.80 2.17 -0.33
N PHE A 162 -15.77 1.36 -0.56
CA PHE A 162 -15.90 0.02 -1.14
C PHE A 162 -16.60 -0.94 -0.16
N LEU A 163 -16.23 -0.88 1.13
CA LEU A 163 -16.87 -1.70 2.18
C LEU A 163 -18.37 -1.38 2.32
N GLN A 164 -18.75 -0.12 2.20
CA GLN A 164 -20.16 0.28 2.24
C GLN A 164 -20.95 -0.38 1.11
N VAL A 165 -20.44 -0.34 -0.12
CA VAL A 165 -21.08 -1.00 -1.27
C VAL A 165 -21.15 -2.51 -1.09
N TYR A 166 -20.09 -3.13 -0.58
CA TYR A 166 -20.04 -4.57 -0.28
C TYR A 166 -21.12 -4.97 0.73
N ARG A 167 -21.20 -4.28 1.86
CA ARG A 167 -22.21 -4.52 2.91
C ARG A 167 -23.62 -4.35 2.39
N GLN A 168 -23.88 -3.29 1.62
CA GLN A 168 -25.20 -3.00 1.07
C GLN A 168 -25.62 -4.02 0.01
N SER A 169 -24.72 -4.40 -0.89
CA SER A 169 -25.01 -5.31 -2.01
C SER A 169 -25.20 -6.76 -1.55
N TYR A 170 -24.51 -7.18 -0.49
CA TYR A 170 -24.43 -8.58 -0.09
C TYR A 170 -24.93 -8.86 1.33
N ALA A 171 -25.55 -7.87 1.99
CA ALA A 171 -26.02 -7.96 3.37
C ALA A 171 -24.94 -8.44 4.37
N LYS A 172 -23.69 -8.02 4.12
CA LYS A 172 -22.53 -8.33 4.96
C LYS A 172 -22.34 -7.29 6.06
N THR A 173 -21.54 -7.61 7.08
CA THR A 173 -21.34 -6.74 8.26
C THR A 173 -19.90 -6.32 8.47
N LEU A 174 -18.96 -6.71 7.61
CA LEU A 174 -17.54 -6.38 7.72
C LEU A 174 -17.31 -4.87 7.88
N SER A 175 -16.81 -4.44 9.03
CA SER A 175 -16.43 -3.06 9.27
C SER A 175 -14.98 -2.77 8.86
N ILE A 176 -14.62 -1.49 8.72
CA ILE A 176 -13.21 -1.10 8.53
C ILE A 176 -12.31 -1.57 9.68
N GLU A 177 -12.84 -1.63 10.90
CA GLU A 177 -12.10 -2.11 12.06
C GLU A 177 -11.91 -3.63 12.02
N ASP A 178 -12.94 -4.38 11.64
CA ASP A 178 -12.83 -5.82 11.40
C ASP A 178 -11.79 -6.10 10.32
N PHE A 179 -11.89 -5.40 9.17
CA PHE A 179 -10.96 -5.56 8.06
C PHE A 179 -9.52 -5.28 8.52
N ARG A 180 -9.29 -4.18 9.25
CA ARG A 180 -7.97 -3.86 9.78
C ARG A 180 -7.46 -4.95 10.72
N ASN A 181 -8.25 -5.33 11.71
CA ASN A 181 -7.79 -6.23 12.77
C ASN A 181 -7.56 -7.66 12.23
N ARG A 182 -8.43 -8.13 11.34
CA ARG A 182 -8.36 -9.47 10.75
C ARG A 182 -7.33 -9.57 9.62
N PHE A 183 -7.29 -8.60 8.72
CA PHE A 183 -6.38 -8.64 7.57
C PHE A 183 -5.09 -7.85 7.82
N LEU A 184 -5.18 -6.54 8.01
CA LEU A 184 -3.99 -5.67 8.02
C LEU A 184 -3.07 -5.89 9.22
N VAL A 185 -3.63 -6.19 10.40
CA VAL A 185 -2.85 -6.39 11.63
C VAL A 185 -2.49 -7.85 11.83
N SER A 186 -3.38 -8.78 11.48
CA SER A 186 -3.17 -10.21 11.74
C SER A 186 -2.52 -10.98 10.60
N SER A 187 -2.47 -10.44 9.37
CA SER A 187 -1.80 -11.08 8.23
C SER A 187 -0.32 -11.35 8.53
N SER A 188 0.12 -12.56 8.20
CA SER A 188 1.52 -12.98 8.36
C SER A 188 2.45 -12.42 7.27
N ASN A 189 1.93 -11.68 6.30
CA ASN A 189 2.70 -11.20 5.16
C ASN A 189 2.69 -9.66 5.09
N LEU A 190 3.76 -9.04 5.62
CA LEU A 190 3.96 -7.58 5.60
C LEU A 190 4.04 -7.02 4.18
N ASP A 191 4.66 -7.74 3.24
CA ASP A 191 4.74 -7.29 1.85
C ASP A 191 3.35 -7.14 1.24
N THR A 192 2.42 -8.04 1.58
CA THR A 192 1.02 -7.95 1.13
C THR A 192 0.31 -6.73 1.72
N ILE A 193 0.54 -6.44 3.01
CA ILE A 193 -0.04 -5.26 3.68
C ILE A 193 0.50 -3.97 3.05
N PHE A 194 1.81 -3.90 2.78
CA PHE A 194 2.41 -2.73 2.12
C PHE A 194 1.95 -2.57 0.68
N LEU A 195 1.89 -3.66 -0.09
CA LEU A 195 1.35 -3.62 -1.45
C LEU A 195 -0.08 -3.11 -1.43
N PHE A 196 -0.92 -3.60 -0.53
CA PHE A 196 -2.30 -3.12 -0.38
C PHE A 196 -2.37 -1.62 -0.06
N ALA A 197 -1.63 -1.16 0.94
CA ALA A 197 -1.58 0.25 1.29
C ALA A 197 -1.10 1.11 0.10
N TYR A 198 -0.10 0.65 -0.64
CA TYR A 198 0.41 1.35 -1.81
C TYR A 198 -0.63 1.38 -2.95
N SER A 199 -1.23 0.25 -3.29
CA SER A 199 -2.28 0.14 -4.33
C SER A 199 -3.47 1.03 -4.01
N LEU A 200 -3.92 1.05 -2.75
CA LEU A 200 -5.03 1.92 -2.33
C LEU A 200 -4.66 3.40 -2.44
N GLY A 201 -3.44 3.77 -2.04
CA GLY A 201 -2.91 5.13 -2.23
C GLY A 201 -2.87 5.56 -3.70
N ARG A 202 -2.45 4.67 -4.61
CA ARG A 202 -2.44 4.93 -6.05
C ARG A 202 -3.85 5.16 -6.59
N LEU A 203 -4.79 4.28 -6.23
CA LEU A 203 -6.19 4.38 -6.64
C LEU A 203 -6.84 5.68 -6.12
N PHE A 204 -6.57 6.05 -4.88
CA PHE A 204 -7.04 7.30 -4.27
C PHE A 204 -6.55 8.54 -5.05
N LEU A 205 -5.26 8.61 -5.37
CA LEU A 205 -4.70 9.73 -6.15
C LEU A 205 -5.18 9.71 -7.60
N PHE A 206 -5.29 8.53 -8.22
CA PHE A 206 -5.81 8.39 -9.57
C PHE A 206 -7.26 8.85 -9.68
N GLY A 207 -8.08 8.62 -8.65
CA GLY A 207 -9.44 9.15 -8.53
C GLY A 207 -9.52 10.68 -8.66
N ARG A 208 -8.44 11.39 -8.28
CA ARG A 208 -8.35 12.86 -8.35
C ARG A 208 -7.87 13.39 -9.70
N VAL A 209 -7.36 12.53 -10.58
CA VAL A 209 -6.95 12.93 -11.94
C VAL A 209 -8.19 13.36 -12.73
N PRO A 210 -8.21 14.57 -13.33
CA PRO A 210 -9.37 15.03 -14.10
C PRO A 210 -9.74 14.09 -15.24
N GLY A 211 -11.03 13.93 -15.51
CA GLY A 211 -11.53 13.01 -16.53
C GLY A 211 -10.94 13.23 -17.93
N TYR A 212 -10.66 14.48 -18.32
CA TYR A 212 -10.03 14.79 -19.62
C TYR A 212 -8.60 14.24 -19.74
N ALA A 213 -7.87 14.11 -18.62
CA ALA A 213 -6.52 13.55 -18.61
C ALA A 213 -6.53 12.00 -18.67
N LYS A 214 -7.67 11.37 -18.38
CA LYS A 214 -7.90 9.92 -18.45
C LYS A 214 -8.33 9.41 -19.83
N GLN A 215 -8.40 10.28 -20.84
CA GLN A 215 -8.94 9.92 -22.16
C GLN A 215 -7.94 9.21 -23.08
N SER A 216 -6.73 8.88 -22.61
CA SER A 216 -5.71 8.22 -23.42
C SER A 216 -5.79 6.69 -23.36
N ILE A 217 -5.21 6.03 -24.37
CA ILE A 217 -4.96 4.57 -24.35
C ILE A 217 -4.00 4.20 -23.21
N PHE A 218 -3.05 5.07 -22.89
CA PHE A 218 -2.12 4.85 -21.78
C PHE A 218 -2.84 4.76 -20.42
N THR A 219 -3.99 5.44 -20.29
CA THR A 219 -4.80 5.37 -19.06
C THR A 219 -5.27 3.95 -18.78
N SER A 220 -5.71 3.19 -19.80
CA SER A 220 -6.17 1.80 -19.60
C SER A 220 -5.03 0.88 -19.15
N GLN A 221 -3.78 1.17 -19.53
CA GLN A 221 -2.60 0.45 -19.06
C GLN A 221 -2.30 0.77 -17.59
N ILE A 222 -2.39 2.04 -17.20
CA ILE A 222 -2.24 2.45 -15.78
C ILE A 222 -3.31 1.78 -14.92
N GLU A 223 -4.58 1.84 -15.37
CA GLU A 223 -5.73 1.21 -14.71
C GLU A 223 -5.54 -0.30 -14.57
N SER A 224 -5.15 -0.98 -15.66
CA SER A 224 -4.88 -2.42 -15.63
C SER A 224 -3.77 -2.79 -14.65
N ASN A 225 -2.69 -2.01 -14.57
CA ASN A 225 -1.62 -2.24 -13.61
C ASN A 225 -2.10 -2.06 -12.17
N MET A 226 -2.89 -1.03 -11.87
CA MET A 226 -3.43 -0.82 -10.52
C MET A 226 -4.40 -1.94 -10.12
N LEU A 227 -5.26 -2.40 -11.03
CA LEU A 227 -6.16 -3.53 -10.79
C LEU A 227 -5.37 -4.82 -10.58
N PHE A 228 -4.28 -5.02 -11.31
CA PHE A 228 -3.42 -6.18 -11.15
C PHE A 228 -2.72 -6.18 -9.78
N ASP A 229 -2.25 -5.03 -9.30
CA ASP A 229 -1.68 -4.93 -7.95
C ASP A 229 -2.72 -5.33 -6.87
N VAL A 230 -3.98 -4.90 -7.01
CA VAL A 230 -5.08 -5.32 -6.11
C VAL A 230 -5.35 -6.83 -6.23
N LEU A 231 -5.31 -7.39 -7.44
CA LEU A 231 -5.45 -8.84 -7.64
C LEU A 231 -4.34 -9.64 -6.96
N LEU A 232 -3.11 -9.14 -6.93
CA LEU A 232 -2.01 -9.78 -6.20
C LEU A 232 -2.27 -9.79 -4.69
N VAL A 233 -2.86 -8.72 -4.15
CA VAL A 233 -3.30 -8.68 -2.74
C VAL A 233 -4.41 -9.69 -2.48
N VAL A 234 -5.41 -9.80 -3.37
CA VAL A 234 -6.47 -10.81 -3.27
C VAL A 234 -5.90 -12.24 -3.31
N ASP A 235 -5.01 -12.50 -4.27
CA ASP A 235 -4.31 -13.79 -4.42
C ASP A 235 -3.58 -14.15 -3.12
N ALA A 236 -2.76 -13.22 -2.59
CA ALA A 236 -2.04 -13.41 -1.34
C ALA A 236 -2.96 -13.61 -0.11
N ALA A 237 -4.05 -12.84 -0.02
CA ALA A 237 -5.02 -12.92 1.06
C ALA A 237 -5.69 -14.29 1.15
N ILE A 238 -6.01 -14.92 0.01
CA ILE A 238 -6.59 -16.27 -0.04
C ILE A 238 -5.50 -17.33 0.14
N LYS A 239 -4.33 -17.13 -0.47
CA LYS A 239 -3.22 -18.10 -0.47
C LYS A 239 -2.75 -18.48 0.93
N VAL A 240 -2.75 -17.56 1.89
CA VAL A 240 -2.35 -17.87 3.27
C VAL A 240 -3.24 -18.94 3.92
N HIS A 241 -4.51 -19.04 3.49
CA HIS A 241 -5.47 -20.06 3.94
C HIS A 241 -5.56 -21.27 3.00
N ASN A 242 -4.89 -21.23 1.84
CA ASN A 242 -4.80 -22.32 0.88
C ASN A 242 -3.35 -22.52 0.37
N PRO A 243 -2.37 -22.76 1.28
CA PRO A 243 -0.95 -22.59 0.99
C PRO A 243 -0.36 -23.65 0.03
N ASN A 244 -1.05 -24.78 -0.14
CA ASN A 244 -0.59 -25.90 -0.97
C ASN A 244 -0.90 -25.69 -2.47
N GLN A 245 -1.58 -24.61 -2.82
CA GLN A 245 -1.98 -24.32 -4.19
C GLN A 245 -1.12 -23.20 -4.78
N ARG A 246 -0.84 -23.32 -6.08
CA ARG A 246 0.05 -22.40 -6.79
C ARG A 246 -0.70 -21.36 -7.60
N TYR A 247 -1.83 -21.72 -8.21
CA TYR A 247 -2.51 -20.84 -9.15
C TYR A 247 -3.77 -20.24 -8.54
N PHE A 248 -4.06 -19.02 -8.99
CA PHE A 248 -5.25 -18.29 -8.54
C PHE A 248 -6.56 -19.03 -8.85
N ARG A 249 -6.58 -19.92 -9.84
CA ARG A 249 -7.73 -20.79 -10.12
C ARG A 249 -8.12 -21.59 -8.88
N GLU A 250 -7.15 -22.22 -8.21
CA GLU A 250 -7.43 -23.04 -7.03
C GLU A 250 -7.80 -22.19 -5.82
N HIS A 251 -7.24 -20.98 -5.70
CA HIS A 251 -7.64 -20.01 -4.67
C HIS A 251 -9.08 -19.52 -4.88
N ALA A 252 -9.48 -19.22 -6.12
CA ALA A 252 -10.85 -18.84 -6.47
C ALA A 252 -11.87 -19.97 -6.18
N LEU A 253 -11.52 -21.22 -6.51
CA LEU A 253 -12.34 -22.39 -6.17
C LEU A 253 -12.46 -22.60 -4.66
N PHE A 254 -11.35 -22.43 -3.93
CA PHE A 254 -11.34 -22.55 -2.48
C PHE A 254 -12.25 -21.50 -1.83
N LEU A 255 -12.10 -20.22 -2.18
CA LEU A 255 -12.95 -19.15 -1.67
C LEU A 255 -14.42 -19.36 -2.04
N SER A 256 -14.69 -19.75 -3.29
CA SER A 256 -16.05 -20.10 -3.72
C SER A 256 -16.65 -21.25 -2.92
N GLY A 257 -15.84 -22.23 -2.51
CA GLY A 257 -16.27 -23.35 -1.67
C GLY A 257 -16.64 -22.89 -0.26
N GLN A 258 -15.79 -22.07 0.36
CA GLN A 258 -16.04 -21.51 1.71
C GLN A 258 -17.30 -20.64 1.73
N ALA A 259 -17.46 -19.78 0.72
CA ALA A 259 -18.60 -18.87 0.59
C ALA A 259 -19.84 -19.49 -0.08
N ASN A 260 -19.81 -20.79 -0.44
CA ASN A 260 -20.90 -21.50 -1.12
C ASN A 260 -21.42 -20.80 -2.40
N LEU A 261 -20.52 -20.31 -3.25
CA LEU A 261 -20.86 -19.53 -4.46
C LEU A 261 -21.19 -20.38 -5.69
N GLY A 262 -21.01 -21.70 -5.61
CA GLY A 262 -21.35 -22.63 -6.70
C GLY A 262 -20.45 -22.55 -7.95
N LEU A 263 -19.27 -21.91 -7.86
CA LEU A 263 -18.23 -22.05 -8.89
C LEU A 263 -17.53 -23.40 -8.74
N ASN A 264 -17.26 -24.04 -9.87
CA ASN A 264 -16.57 -25.32 -9.95
C ASN A 264 -15.48 -25.27 -11.04
N PRO A 265 -14.62 -26.29 -11.15
CA PRO A 265 -13.52 -26.28 -12.12
C PRO A 265 -13.97 -26.04 -13.58
N GLN A 266 -15.12 -26.59 -13.97
CA GLN A 266 -15.67 -26.43 -15.33
C GLN A 266 -16.12 -24.99 -15.58
N LYS A 267 -16.86 -24.38 -14.64
CA LYS A 267 -17.28 -22.98 -14.72
C LYS A 267 -16.10 -22.02 -14.83
N LEU A 268 -15.05 -22.21 -14.04
CA LEU A 268 -13.85 -21.37 -14.18
C LEU A 268 -13.11 -21.63 -15.50
N GLN A 269 -13.12 -22.87 -16.02
CA GLN A 269 -12.55 -23.13 -17.34
C GLN A 269 -13.31 -22.39 -18.44
N GLU A 270 -14.65 -22.35 -18.39
CA GLU A 270 -15.47 -21.56 -19.32
C GLU A 270 -15.12 -20.06 -19.25
N ILE A 271 -14.99 -19.51 -18.05
CA ILE A 271 -14.55 -18.11 -17.86
C ILE A 271 -13.17 -17.88 -18.50
N ASN A 272 -12.20 -18.75 -18.23
CA ASN A 272 -10.87 -18.60 -18.81
C ASN A 272 -10.90 -18.68 -20.34
N GLN A 273 -11.71 -19.58 -20.91
CA GLN A 273 -11.88 -19.68 -22.35
C GLN A 273 -12.46 -18.37 -22.92
N SER A 274 -13.53 -17.83 -22.33
CA SER A 274 -14.12 -16.55 -22.75
C SER A 274 -13.11 -15.40 -22.74
N PHE A 275 -12.26 -15.30 -21.71
CA PHE A 275 -11.20 -14.29 -21.63
C PHE A 275 -10.10 -14.46 -22.69
N ASN A 276 -9.76 -15.71 -23.06
CA ASN A 276 -8.69 -15.98 -24.03
C ASN A 276 -9.16 -15.86 -25.49
N THR A 277 -10.44 -16.07 -25.77
CA THR A 277 -10.99 -16.00 -27.13
C THR A 277 -11.47 -14.62 -27.54
N ASP A 278 -11.63 -13.71 -26.57
CA ASP A 278 -12.14 -12.36 -26.80
C ASP A 278 -11.04 -11.30 -26.65
N PRO A 279 -10.48 -10.77 -27.75
CA PRO A 279 -9.42 -9.77 -27.68
C PRO A 279 -9.90 -8.42 -27.09
N ASN A 280 -11.21 -8.16 -27.07
CA ASN A 280 -11.78 -6.92 -26.55
C ASN A 280 -12.27 -7.04 -25.10
N LEU A 281 -12.24 -8.25 -24.54
CA LEU A 281 -12.77 -8.58 -23.20
C LEU A 281 -14.22 -8.12 -22.98
N SER A 282 -15.09 -8.16 -23.99
CA SER A 282 -16.54 -7.92 -23.86
C SER A 282 -17.19 -8.75 -22.74
N ILE A 283 -16.65 -9.94 -22.47
CA ILE A 283 -16.99 -10.78 -21.31
C ILE A 283 -16.99 -10.03 -19.97
N VAL A 284 -16.10 -9.04 -19.78
CA VAL A 284 -16.07 -8.22 -18.56
C VAL A 284 -17.37 -7.44 -18.41
N GLY A 285 -17.88 -6.87 -19.50
CA GLY A 285 -19.19 -6.20 -19.52
C GLY A 285 -20.31 -7.19 -19.21
N ASP A 286 -20.30 -8.36 -19.86
CA ASP A 286 -21.34 -9.38 -19.66
C ASP A 286 -21.44 -9.88 -18.21
N ILE A 287 -20.29 -10.03 -17.54
CA ILE A 287 -20.24 -10.42 -16.13
C ILE A 287 -20.76 -9.28 -15.24
N LEU A 288 -20.29 -8.05 -15.45
CA LEU A 288 -20.70 -6.88 -14.65
C LEU A 288 -22.17 -6.53 -14.83
N ASP A 289 -22.74 -6.78 -16.01
CA ASP A 289 -24.14 -6.51 -16.33
C ASP A 289 -25.07 -7.70 -15.94
N GLY A 290 -24.51 -8.79 -15.40
CA GLY A 290 -25.28 -9.96 -14.95
C GLY A 290 -25.93 -10.77 -16.08
N VAL A 291 -25.47 -10.58 -17.32
CA VAL A 291 -26.00 -11.24 -18.52
C VAL A 291 -25.23 -12.50 -18.89
N PHE A 292 -24.02 -12.70 -18.36
CA PHE A 292 -23.27 -13.93 -18.58
C PHE A 292 -24.04 -15.17 -18.09
N ARG A 293 -24.02 -16.22 -18.91
CA ARG A 293 -24.60 -17.54 -18.63
C ARG A 293 -23.55 -18.60 -18.92
N PHE A 294 -23.44 -19.58 -18.03
CA PHE A 294 -22.64 -20.77 -18.28
C PHE A 294 -23.29 -21.67 -19.33
N SER A 295 -22.54 -22.65 -19.84
CA SER A 295 -23.02 -23.64 -20.81
C SER A 295 -24.23 -24.47 -20.32
N ASP A 296 -24.38 -24.62 -19.01
CA ASP A 296 -25.52 -25.26 -18.35
C ASP A 296 -26.75 -24.34 -18.19
N GLY A 297 -26.65 -23.09 -18.67
CA GLY A 297 -27.70 -22.07 -18.57
C GLY A 297 -27.74 -21.34 -17.22
N ALA A 298 -26.90 -21.72 -16.25
CA ALA A 298 -26.88 -21.07 -14.95
C ALA A 298 -26.38 -19.61 -15.06
N PRO A 299 -27.03 -18.65 -14.38
CA PRO A 299 -26.57 -17.28 -14.35
C PRO A 299 -25.37 -17.12 -13.43
N LEU A 300 -24.41 -16.28 -13.85
CA LEU A 300 -23.31 -15.83 -13.01
C LEU A 300 -23.69 -14.49 -12.38
N THR A 301 -23.86 -14.46 -11.05
CA THR A 301 -24.37 -13.29 -10.34
C THR A 301 -23.72 -13.13 -8.96
N GLY A 302 -23.82 -11.92 -8.40
CA GLY A 302 -23.39 -11.58 -7.05
C GLY A 302 -21.90 -11.84 -6.78
N LEU A 303 -21.58 -12.38 -5.61
CA LEU A 303 -20.18 -12.66 -5.26
C LEU A 303 -19.53 -13.71 -6.18
N ALA A 304 -20.31 -14.60 -6.79
CA ALA A 304 -19.79 -15.54 -7.77
C ALA A 304 -19.27 -14.80 -9.02
N SER A 305 -19.97 -13.75 -9.48
CA SER A 305 -19.48 -12.92 -10.60
C SER A 305 -18.20 -12.18 -10.24
N ASP A 306 -18.09 -11.65 -9.02
CA ASP A 306 -16.89 -10.93 -8.56
C ASP A 306 -15.65 -11.85 -8.51
N VAL A 307 -15.81 -13.08 -7.99
CA VAL A 307 -14.73 -14.10 -7.96
C VAL A 307 -14.34 -14.55 -9.36
N ALA A 308 -15.31 -14.82 -10.23
CA ALA A 308 -15.06 -15.22 -11.61
C ALA A 308 -14.36 -14.12 -12.42
N LEU A 309 -14.79 -12.86 -12.26
CA LEU A 309 -14.18 -11.69 -12.90
C LEU A 309 -12.73 -11.52 -12.44
N SER A 310 -12.48 -11.62 -11.13
CA SER A 310 -11.14 -11.55 -10.56
C SER A 310 -10.22 -12.63 -11.15
N TYR A 311 -10.74 -13.85 -11.29
CA TYR A 311 -9.99 -14.96 -11.90
C TYR A 311 -9.64 -14.70 -13.36
N GLY A 312 -10.62 -14.28 -14.17
CA GLY A 312 -10.40 -13.95 -15.57
C GLY A 312 -9.37 -12.84 -15.77
N LEU A 313 -9.52 -11.74 -15.02
CA LEU A 313 -8.59 -10.61 -15.09
C LEU A 313 -7.18 -10.95 -14.62
N ARG A 314 -7.04 -11.73 -13.54
CA ARG A 314 -5.72 -12.19 -13.06
C ARG A 314 -5.02 -13.03 -14.11
N ASN A 315 -5.73 -13.99 -14.71
CA ASN A 315 -5.12 -14.84 -15.72
C ASN A 315 -4.76 -14.07 -17.00
N TYR A 316 -5.64 -13.17 -17.43
CA TYR A 316 -5.39 -12.32 -18.61
C TYR A 316 -4.21 -11.36 -18.39
N GLY A 317 -4.20 -10.62 -17.27
CA GLY A 317 -3.18 -9.62 -16.95
C GLY A 317 -1.78 -10.21 -16.73
N ALA A 318 -1.69 -11.47 -16.31
CA ALA A 318 -0.41 -12.18 -16.19
C ALA A 318 0.30 -12.40 -17.55
N HIS A 319 -0.42 -12.27 -18.67
CA HIS A 319 0.09 -12.56 -20.01
C HIS A 319 -0.06 -11.41 -21.01
N ASN A 320 -0.75 -10.32 -20.65
CA ASN A 320 -1.11 -9.25 -21.57
C ASN A 320 -0.89 -7.87 -20.94
N ILE A 321 -0.23 -6.99 -21.69
CA ILE A 321 -0.01 -5.57 -21.35
C ILE A 321 -0.77 -4.60 -22.27
N ALA A 322 -1.64 -5.17 -23.12
CA ALA A 322 -2.40 -4.42 -24.11
C ALA A 322 -3.46 -3.54 -23.44
N SER A 323 -3.75 -2.39 -24.05
CA SER A 323 -4.87 -1.56 -23.65
C SER A 323 -6.19 -2.29 -23.90
N VAL A 324 -7.00 -2.43 -22.86
CA VAL A 324 -8.36 -2.96 -22.96
C VAL A 324 -9.36 -1.83 -22.73
N LEU A 325 -10.17 -1.52 -23.74
CA LEU A 325 -11.13 -0.40 -23.67
C LEU A 325 -12.20 -0.61 -22.59
N VAL A 326 -12.71 -1.84 -22.44
CA VAL A 326 -13.72 -2.14 -21.42
C VAL A 326 -13.21 -1.90 -20.00
N VAL A 327 -11.91 -2.16 -19.75
CA VAL A 327 -11.30 -1.91 -18.44
C VAL A 327 -11.39 -0.43 -18.09
N ARG A 328 -11.08 0.45 -19.04
CA ARG A 328 -11.21 1.90 -18.85
C ARG A 328 -12.66 2.35 -18.68
N GLN A 329 -13.56 1.82 -19.49
CA GLN A 329 -14.98 2.21 -19.44
C GLN A 329 -15.69 1.74 -18.17
N ARG A 330 -15.22 0.64 -17.57
CA ARG A 330 -15.85 -0.02 -16.42
C ARG A 330 -14.92 -0.04 -15.20
N PHE A 331 -13.91 0.83 -15.15
CA PHE A 331 -12.82 0.79 -14.17
C PHE A 331 -13.32 0.73 -12.73
N ASP A 332 -14.21 1.66 -12.35
CA ASP A 332 -14.74 1.74 -10.98
C ASP A 332 -15.53 0.48 -10.57
N GLN A 333 -16.24 -0.13 -11.50
CA GLN A 333 -17.00 -1.36 -11.24
C GLN A 333 -16.09 -2.58 -11.11
N ILE A 334 -15.07 -2.68 -11.97
CA ILE A 334 -14.06 -3.73 -11.84
C ILE A 334 -13.32 -3.58 -10.52
N GLN A 335 -12.91 -2.36 -10.17
CA GLN A 335 -12.28 -2.04 -8.89
C GLN A 335 -13.18 -2.51 -7.73
N GLN A 336 -14.46 -2.15 -7.74
CA GLN A 336 -15.42 -2.61 -6.71
C GLN A 336 -15.51 -4.14 -6.64
N SER A 337 -15.59 -4.84 -7.77
CA SER A 337 -15.60 -6.31 -7.80
C SER A 337 -14.34 -6.92 -7.18
N LEU A 338 -13.16 -6.37 -7.46
CA LEU A 338 -11.90 -6.86 -6.85
C LEU A 338 -11.90 -6.66 -5.33
N PHE A 339 -12.35 -5.48 -4.86
CA PHE A 339 -12.49 -5.22 -3.43
C PHE A 339 -13.54 -6.13 -2.78
N ASN A 340 -14.66 -6.44 -3.46
CA ASN A 340 -15.64 -7.39 -2.96
C ASN A 340 -15.03 -8.78 -2.73
N VAL A 341 -14.14 -9.25 -3.62
CA VAL A 341 -13.43 -10.52 -3.43
C VAL A 341 -12.44 -10.44 -2.28
N LEU A 342 -11.71 -9.33 -2.14
CA LEU A 342 -10.83 -9.12 -0.98
C LEU A 342 -11.63 -9.15 0.33
N PHE A 343 -12.74 -8.44 0.41
CA PHE A 343 -13.60 -8.42 1.59
C PHE A 343 -14.24 -9.77 1.87
N LEU A 344 -14.66 -10.49 0.84
CA LEU A 344 -15.15 -11.86 0.99
C LEU A 344 -14.06 -12.79 1.54
N ALA A 345 -12.82 -12.67 1.05
CA ALA A 345 -11.70 -13.44 1.59
C ALA A 345 -11.48 -13.14 3.08
N VAL A 346 -11.61 -11.87 3.49
CA VAL A 346 -11.53 -11.50 4.91
C VAL A 346 -12.71 -12.02 5.72
N ASP A 347 -13.94 -11.92 5.21
CA ASP A 347 -15.16 -12.36 5.93
C ASP A 347 -15.20 -13.88 6.16
N GLU A 348 -14.70 -14.66 5.20
CA GLU A 348 -14.88 -16.12 5.19
C GLU A 348 -13.63 -16.87 5.67
N LEU A 349 -12.45 -16.26 5.59
CA LEU A 349 -11.18 -16.96 5.87
C LEU A 349 -10.46 -16.45 7.13
N TYR A 350 -10.72 -15.21 7.57
CA TYR A 350 -10.09 -14.58 8.74
C TYR A 350 -11.09 -14.36 9.88
#